data_AF-A0ABD5V9B9-F1
#
_entry.id   AF-A0ABD5V9B9-F1
#
_cell.length_a   1.000
_cell.length_b   1.000
_cell.length_c   1.000
_cell.angle_alpha   90.00
_cell.angle_beta   90.00
_cell.angle_gamma   90.00
#
_symmetry.space_group_name_H-M   'P 1'
#
loop_
_entity.id
_entity.type
_entity.pdbx_description
1 polymer ?
#
loop_
_entity_poly.entity_id
_entity_poly.type
_entity_poly.pdbx_seq_one_letter_code
_entity_poly.pdbx_strand_id
1 'polypeptide(L)'
;MVAFELRDVAGGWDTAALGPSDHVEFTVHADDESVVHTYGSFHQLLRLYDCASRERTRHPQFLGYDLAERGDRVHVDLHGGRVETTYGDLETALEAFLADVFDALDAHPTHGSRDDHLATIAEHDVALVDVRALYDDLAGGD
;
A
#
# COMPACT_ATOMS: atom_id res chain seq x y z
N MET A 1 9.75 -1.09 -15.20
CA MET A 1 8.90 -1.91 -14.32
C MET A 1 9.03 -1.39 -12.91
N VAL A 2 7.92 -1.14 -12.22
CA VAL A 2 7.90 -0.69 -10.82
C VAL A 2 7.77 -1.90 -9.90
N ALA A 3 8.48 -1.90 -8.78
CA ALA A 3 8.33 -2.89 -7.72
C ALA A 3 8.44 -2.22 -6.35
N PHE A 4 7.66 -2.72 -5.40
CA PHE A 4 7.72 -2.32 -4.00
C PHE A 4 8.30 -3.50 -3.21
N GLU A 5 9.35 -3.24 -2.46
CA GLU A 5 10.03 -4.23 -1.62
C GLU A 5 9.73 -3.90 -0.16
N LEU A 6 9.08 -4.82 0.56
CA LEU A 6 8.87 -4.71 1.99
C LEU A 6 10.19 -4.88 2.75
N ARG A 7 10.45 -3.96 3.67
CA ARG A 7 11.66 -3.99 4.53
C ARG A 7 11.31 -4.32 5.97
N ASP A 8 10.27 -3.68 6.50
CA ASP A 8 9.79 -3.94 7.86
C ASP A 8 8.33 -3.47 8.05
N VAL A 9 7.66 -4.04 9.05
CA VAL A 9 6.33 -3.62 9.52
C VAL A 9 6.38 -3.41 11.03
N ALA A 10 6.15 -2.17 11.46
CA ALA A 10 6.27 -1.77 12.86
C ALA A 10 4.99 -2.08 13.66
N GLY A 11 4.85 -3.31 14.13
CA GLY A 11 3.68 -3.74 14.91
C GLY A 11 2.79 -4.73 14.16
N GLY A 12 1.70 -5.16 14.81
CA GLY A 12 0.74 -6.07 14.19
C GLY A 12 -0.52 -5.37 13.74
N TRP A 13 -1.59 -6.16 13.57
CA TRP A 13 -2.90 -5.68 13.10
C TRP A 13 -3.49 -4.51 13.91
N ASP A 14 -3.19 -4.43 15.20
CA ASP A 14 -3.60 -3.33 16.07
C ASP A 14 -3.02 -1.98 15.63
N THR A 15 -1.77 -2.01 15.17
CA THR A 15 -1.06 -0.87 14.60
C THR A 15 -1.43 -0.66 13.14
N ALA A 16 -1.79 -1.69 12.38
CA ALA A 16 -2.30 -1.49 11.01
C ALA A 16 -3.54 -0.60 10.96
N ALA A 17 -4.47 -0.77 11.90
CA ALA A 17 -5.72 -0.04 11.93
C ALA A 17 -5.61 1.40 12.50
N LEU A 18 -4.67 1.66 13.42
CA LEU A 18 -4.59 2.94 14.15
C LEU A 18 -3.17 3.55 14.17
N GLY A 19 -2.23 2.92 13.49
CA GLY A 19 -0.82 3.17 13.62
C GLY A 19 -0.34 4.44 12.93
N PRO A 20 0.91 4.81 13.21
CA PRO A 20 1.49 6.06 12.76
C PRO A 20 1.79 6.05 11.25
N SER A 21 2.16 7.22 10.73
CA SER A 21 2.47 7.42 9.31
C SER A 21 3.70 6.66 8.81
N ASP A 22 4.47 6.05 9.70
CA ASP A 22 5.72 5.32 9.44
C ASP A 22 5.62 3.81 9.74
N HIS A 23 4.41 3.27 9.71
CA HIS A 23 4.12 1.87 10.05
C HIS A 23 4.82 0.84 9.14
N VAL A 24 4.95 1.13 7.85
CA VAL A 24 5.53 0.22 6.85
C VAL A 24 6.79 0.84 6.26
N GLU A 25 7.92 0.15 6.40
CA GLU A 25 9.17 0.52 5.75
C GLU A 25 9.31 -0.23 4.42
N PHE A 26 9.55 0.50 3.33
CA PHE A 26 9.64 -0.08 2.00
C PHE A 26 10.62 0.65 1.08
N THR A 27 11.11 -0.10 0.10
CA THR A 27 11.92 0.42 -1.00
C THR A 27 11.12 0.32 -2.29
N VAL A 28 11.19 1.34 -3.15
CA VAL A 28 10.60 1.31 -4.49
C VAL A 28 11.71 1.22 -5.51
N HIS A 29 11.55 0.29 -6.45
CA HIS A 29 12.46 0.09 -7.56
C HIS A 29 11.79 0.47 -8.87
N ALA A 30 12.52 1.14 -9.76
CA ALA A 30 12.12 1.41 -11.13
C ALA A 30 13.23 0.89 -12.06
N ASP A 31 12.89 -0.08 -12.92
CA ASP A 31 13.85 -0.68 -13.87
C ASP A 31 15.14 -1.19 -13.19
N ASP A 32 14.97 -1.93 -12.09
CA ASP A 32 16.02 -2.52 -11.24
C ASP A 32 16.90 -1.50 -10.46
N GLU A 33 16.57 -0.21 -10.52
CA GLU A 33 17.19 0.82 -9.69
C GLU A 33 16.30 1.18 -8.50
N SER A 34 16.88 1.18 -7.29
CA SER A 34 16.20 1.68 -6.09
C SER A 34 16.06 3.20 -6.20
N VAL A 35 14.83 3.67 -6.38
CA VAL A 35 14.52 5.10 -6.54
C VAL A 35 14.07 5.77 -5.24
N VAL A 36 13.49 5.01 -4.31
CA VAL A 36 12.97 5.53 -3.04
C VAL A 36 13.21 4.52 -1.93
N HIS A 37 13.69 5.00 -0.79
CA HIS A 37 13.64 4.28 0.48
C HIS A 37 12.85 5.14 1.46
N THR A 38 11.72 4.64 1.97
CA THR A 38 10.82 5.47 2.77
C THR A 38 9.94 4.67 3.73
N TYR A 39 9.14 5.41 4.49
CA TYR A 39 8.16 4.89 5.43
C TYR A 39 6.78 5.42 5.02
N GLY A 40 5.74 4.60 5.21
CA GLY A 40 4.36 4.99 4.95
C GLY A 40 3.38 4.34 5.91
N SER A 41 2.16 4.87 5.99
CA SER A 41 1.08 4.18 6.70
C SER A 41 0.49 3.08 5.82
N PHE A 42 -0.01 2.03 6.46
CA PHE A 42 -0.75 0.98 5.74
C PHE A 42 -1.96 1.54 4.96
N HIS A 43 -2.65 2.53 5.54
CA HIS A 43 -3.75 3.25 4.91
C HIS A 43 -3.38 3.99 3.63
N GLN A 44 -2.22 4.65 3.62
CA GLN A 44 -1.67 5.32 2.44
C GLN A 44 -1.44 4.32 1.30
N LEU A 45 -0.91 3.13 1.62
CA LEU A 45 -0.65 2.09 0.64
C LEU A 45 -1.94 1.49 0.08
N LEU A 46 -2.94 1.22 0.93
CA LEU A 46 -4.28 0.79 0.49
C LEU A 46 -4.97 1.83 -0.40
N ARG A 47 -4.80 3.13 -0.10
CA ARG A 47 -5.31 4.22 -0.94
C ARG A 47 -4.62 4.30 -2.28
N LEU A 48 -3.30 4.07 -2.32
CA LEU A 48 -2.53 4.05 -3.55
C LEU A 48 -2.98 2.88 -4.44
N TYR A 49 -3.22 1.70 -3.85
CA TYR A 49 -3.77 0.54 -4.55
C TYR A 49 -5.18 0.81 -5.11
N ASP A 50 -6.08 1.40 -4.32
CA ASP A 50 -7.41 1.79 -4.81
C ASP A 50 -7.34 2.83 -5.95
N CYS A 51 -6.36 3.73 -5.91
CA CYS A 51 -6.14 4.67 -7.01
C CYS A 51 -5.67 3.95 -8.28
N ALA A 52 -4.78 2.96 -8.14
CA ALA A 52 -4.26 2.18 -9.26
C ALA A 52 -5.34 1.30 -9.90
N SER A 53 -6.00 0.45 -9.11
CA SER A 53 -7.03 -0.50 -9.56
C SER A 53 -8.26 0.15 -10.18
N ARG A 54 -8.56 1.41 -9.83
CA ARG A 54 -9.71 2.15 -10.35
C ARG A 54 -9.35 3.30 -11.29
N GLU A 55 -8.08 3.41 -11.67
CA GLU A 55 -7.55 4.47 -12.53
C GLU A 55 -8.02 5.88 -12.10
N ARG A 56 -7.91 6.17 -10.79
CA ARG A 56 -8.39 7.44 -10.22
C ARG A 56 -7.33 8.53 -10.32
N THR A 57 -7.74 9.66 -10.89
CA THR A 57 -6.88 10.83 -11.15
C THR A 57 -7.02 11.97 -10.14
N ARG A 58 -7.95 11.82 -9.18
CA ARG A 58 -8.18 12.77 -8.09
C ARG A 58 -8.10 12.04 -6.76
N HIS A 59 -7.06 12.33 -5.99
CA HIS A 59 -6.80 11.78 -4.67
C HIS A 59 -6.57 12.93 -3.66
N PRO A 60 -6.87 12.70 -2.37
CA PRO A 60 -6.53 13.65 -1.32
C PRO A 60 -5.02 13.88 -1.29
N GLN A 61 -4.58 15.13 -1.31
CA GLN A 61 -3.15 15.53 -1.24
C GLN A 61 -2.47 15.13 0.10
N PHE A 62 -3.21 14.60 1.06
CA PHE A 62 -2.74 14.34 2.43
C PHE A 62 -2.12 12.97 2.64
N LEU A 63 -1.85 12.21 1.57
CA LEU A 63 -1.44 10.80 1.68
C LEU A 63 0.06 10.59 1.46
N GLY A 64 0.92 11.61 1.45
CA GLY A 64 2.37 11.42 1.31
C GLY A 64 2.84 10.96 -0.08
N TYR A 65 1.92 10.91 -1.06
CA TYR A 65 2.22 10.68 -2.46
C TYR A 65 1.41 11.61 -3.36
N ASP A 66 1.99 11.96 -4.50
CA ASP A 66 1.31 12.66 -5.59
C ASP A 66 1.28 11.76 -6.83
N LEU A 67 0.12 11.70 -7.48
CA LEU A 67 -0.08 10.98 -8.73
C LEU A 67 -0.46 11.97 -9.83
N ALA A 68 0.17 11.84 -10.99
CA ALA A 68 -0.12 12.67 -12.15
C ALA A 68 -0.08 11.85 -13.44
N GLU A 69 -1.14 11.94 -14.23
CA GLU A 69 -1.17 11.35 -15.58
C GLU A 69 -0.39 12.18 -16.59
N ARG A 70 0.36 11.50 -17.46
CA ARG A 70 1.06 12.05 -18.62
C ARG A 70 0.91 11.09 -19.80
N GLY A 71 -0.14 11.29 -20.59
CA GLY A 71 -0.42 10.42 -21.73
C GLY A 71 -0.94 9.07 -21.25
N ASP A 72 -0.28 7.99 -21.65
CA ASP A 72 -0.53 6.61 -21.24
C ASP A 72 0.20 6.21 -19.94
N ARG A 73 0.94 7.16 -19.34
CA ARG A 73 1.76 6.93 -18.15
C ARG A 73 1.22 7.66 -16.93
N VAL A 74 1.57 7.12 -15.77
CA VAL A 74 1.30 7.66 -14.45
C VAL A 74 2.63 7.94 -13.76
N HIS A 75 2.78 9.16 -13.26
CA HIS A 75 3.90 9.55 -12.43
C HIS A 75 3.49 9.49 -10.97
N VAL A 76 4.23 8.72 -10.18
CA VAL A 76 4.06 8.60 -8.73
C VAL A 76 5.23 9.32 -8.07
N ASP A 77 4.97 10.43 -7.39
CA ASP A 77 5.94 11.10 -6.52
C ASP A 77 5.74 10.58 -5.09
N LEU A 78 6.70 9.81 -4.58
CA LEU A 78 6.72 9.22 -3.24
C LEU A 78 7.87 9.82 -2.44
N HIS A 79 7.55 10.62 -1.42
CA HIS A 79 8.53 11.16 -0.47
C HIS A 79 9.82 11.72 -1.11
N GLY A 80 9.70 12.39 -2.27
CA GLY A 80 10.80 13.05 -2.97
C GLY A 80 11.47 12.23 -4.08
N GLY A 81 11.11 10.97 -4.28
CA GLY A 81 11.47 10.22 -5.49
C GLY A 81 10.27 10.07 -6.43
N ARG A 82 10.57 9.96 -7.72
CA ARG A 82 9.57 9.88 -8.78
C ARG A 82 9.68 8.56 -9.52
N VAL A 83 8.56 7.90 -9.72
CA VAL A 83 8.43 6.72 -10.57
C VAL A 83 7.50 7.05 -11.73
N GLU A 84 7.89 6.64 -12.94
CA GLU A 84 7.01 6.64 -14.11
C GLU A 84 6.58 5.20 -14.40
N THR A 85 5.27 4.96 -14.49
CA THR A 85 4.70 3.62 -14.64
C THR A 85 3.34 3.69 -15.36
N THR A 86 2.58 2.59 -15.37
CA THR A 86 1.16 2.56 -15.77
C THR A 86 0.29 2.18 -14.56
N TYR A 87 -1.03 2.41 -14.64
CA TYR A 87 -1.92 1.98 -13.56
C TYR A 87 -1.91 0.46 -13.35
N GLY A 88 -1.91 -0.33 -14.42
CA GLY A 88 -1.86 -1.80 -14.32
C GLY A 88 -0.53 -2.32 -13.75
N ASP A 89 0.60 -1.73 -14.13
CA ASP A 89 1.90 -2.09 -13.54
C ASP A 89 1.97 -1.69 -12.05
N LEU A 90 1.38 -0.54 -11.69
CA LEU A 90 1.32 -0.06 -10.32
C LEU A 90 0.40 -0.92 -9.46
N GLU A 91 -0.76 -1.32 -9.97
CA GLU A 91 -1.70 -2.24 -9.33
C GLU A 91 -1.02 -3.58 -9.04
N THR A 92 -0.44 -4.21 -10.06
CA THR A 92 0.27 -5.50 -9.93
C THR A 92 1.39 -5.42 -8.88
N ALA A 93 2.18 -4.35 -8.90
CA ALA A 93 3.27 -4.17 -7.95
C ALA A 93 2.78 -3.96 -6.51
N LEU A 94 1.64 -3.28 -6.34
CA LEU A 94 1.03 -3.06 -5.03
C LEU A 94 0.35 -4.31 -4.50
N GLU A 95 -0.25 -5.15 -5.33
CA GLU A 95 -0.83 -6.44 -4.90
C GLU A 95 0.24 -7.36 -4.30
N ALA A 96 1.34 -7.55 -5.02
CA ALA A 96 2.47 -8.35 -4.52
C ALA A 96 2.99 -7.80 -3.18
N PHE A 97 3.17 -6.49 -3.09
CA PHE A 97 3.65 -5.83 -1.88
C PHE A 97 2.65 -5.88 -0.72
N LEU A 98 1.35 -5.72 -0.98
CA LEU A 98 0.32 -5.82 0.04
C LEU A 98 0.20 -7.25 0.58
N ALA A 99 0.38 -8.27 -0.26
CA ALA A 99 0.49 -9.66 0.18
C ALA A 99 1.64 -9.84 1.19
N ASP A 100 2.84 -9.32 0.88
CA ASP A 100 3.98 -9.36 1.80
C ASP A 100 3.69 -8.62 3.12
N VAL A 101 3.00 -7.47 3.06
CA VAL A 101 2.60 -6.70 4.25
C VAL A 101 1.61 -7.51 5.10
N PHE A 102 0.63 -8.17 4.47
CA PHE A 102 -0.34 -9.00 5.17
C PHE A 102 0.33 -10.18 5.87
N ASP A 103 1.24 -10.88 5.20
CA ASP A 103 2.03 -11.95 5.80
C ASP A 103 2.85 -11.47 6.99
N ALA A 104 3.47 -10.28 6.89
CA ALA A 104 4.22 -9.68 7.98
C ALA A 104 3.32 -9.32 9.18
N LEU A 105 2.12 -8.79 8.93
CA LEU A 105 1.14 -8.48 9.98
C LEU A 105 0.63 -9.73 10.70
N ASP A 106 0.39 -10.82 9.95
CA ASP A 106 -0.04 -12.11 10.50
C ASP A 106 1.06 -12.81 11.29
N ALA A 107 2.31 -12.68 10.86
CA ALA A 107 3.47 -13.23 11.57
C ALA A 107 3.87 -12.42 12.82
N HIS A 108 3.39 -11.19 12.98
CA HIS A 108 3.82 -10.31 14.06
C HIS A 108 3.39 -10.84 15.44
N PRO A 109 4.29 -10.89 16.45
CA PRO A 109 4.00 -11.48 17.76
C PRO A 109 2.95 -10.70 18.57
N THR A 110 2.74 -9.41 18.28
CA THR A 110 1.65 -8.61 18.82
C THR A 110 0.52 -8.51 17.80
N HIS A 111 -0.13 -9.62 17.48
CA HIS A 111 -1.34 -9.58 16.65
C HIS A 111 -2.52 -9.16 17.51
N GLY A 112 -3.07 -7.97 17.22
CA GLY A 112 -4.48 -7.75 17.48
C GLY A 112 -5.33 -8.76 16.68
N SER A 113 -6.62 -8.87 16.99
CA SER A 113 -7.51 -9.74 16.21
C SER A 113 -7.63 -9.19 14.79
N ARG A 114 -7.06 -9.90 13.80
CA ARG A 114 -7.10 -9.54 12.37
C ARG A 114 -8.50 -9.11 11.94
N ASP A 115 -9.50 -9.93 12.24
CA ASP A 115 -10.89 -9.66 11.85
C ASP A 115 -11.44 -8.37 12.47
N ASP A 116 -11.09 -8.07 13.72
CA ASP A 116 -11.52 -6.85 14.41
C ASP A 116 -10.84 -5.60 13.81
N HIS A 117 -9.57 -5.73 13.42
CA HIS A 117 -8.81 -4.62 12.83
C HIS A 117 -9.16 -4.38 11.36
N LEU A 118 -9.41 -5.43 10.57
CA LEU A 118 -9.98 -5.28 9.23
C LEU A 118 -11.35 -4.59 9.27
N ALA A 119 -12.20 -4.94 10.24
CA ALA A 119 -13.48 -4.26 10.45
C ALA A 119 -13.30 -2.78 10.81
N THR A 120 -12.30 -2.47 11.65
CA THR A 120 -11.95 -1.09 12.03
C THR A 120 -11.51 -0.27 10.81
N ILE A 121 -10.64 -0.82 9.98
CA ILE A 121 -10.18 -0.15 8.74
C ILE A 121 -11.35 0.11 7.79
N ALA A 122 -12.25 -0.86 7.64
CA ALA A 122 -13.45 -0.74 6.81
C ALA A 122 -14.44 0.31 7.34
N GLU A 123 -14.65 0.38 8.66
CA GLU A 123 -15.57 1.36 9.29
C GLU A 123 -15.07 2.80 9.13
N HIS A 124 -13.77 3.01 9.20
CA HIS A 124 -13.19 4.35 9.11
C HIS A 124 -13.06 4.89 7.67
N ASP A 125 -13.55 4.14 6.67
CA ASP A 125 -13.53 4.54 5.24
C ASP A 125 -12.12 4.97 4.78
N VAL A 126 -11.08 4.47 5.46
CA VAL A 126 -9.71 4.95 5.25
C VAL A 126 -9.17 4.46 3.92
N ALA A 127 -9.75 3.41 3.34
CA ALA A 127 -9.56 2.96 1.98
C ALA A 127 -10.93 2.82 1.27
N LEU A 128 -11.02 3.16 -0.02
CA LEU A 128 -12.25 2.97 -0.82
C LEU A 128 -12.38 1.53 -1.38
N VAL A 129 -11.42 0.68 -1.06
CA VAL A 129 -11.34 -0.75 -1.39
C VAL A 129 -11.90 -1.56 -0.22
N ASP A 130 -12.59 -2.66 -0.54
CA ASP A 130 -12.96 -3.67 0.46
C ASP A 130 -11.70 -4.41 0.90
N VAL A 131 -11.10 -3.95 2.00
CA VAL A 131 -9.82 -4.47 2.51
C VAL A 131 -9.94 -5.93 2.93
N ARG A 132 -11.14 -6.39 3.33
CA ARG A 132 -11.35 -7.79 3.69
C ARG A 132 -11.32 -8.66 2.45
N ALA A 133 -12.04 -8.27 1.40
CA ALA A 133 -11.98 -8.97 0.12
C ALA A 133 -10.56 -8.96 -0.47
N LEU A 134 -9.84 -7.84 -0.36
CA LEU A 134 -8.45 -7.73 -0.81
C LEU A 134 -7.52 -8.67 -0.04
N TYR A 135 -7.66 -8.74 1.29
CA TYR A 135 -6.90 -9.68 2.11
C TYR A 135 -7.23 -11.13 1.73
N ASP A 136 -8.52 -11.47 1.58
CA ASP A 136 -8.95 -12.82 1.22
C ASP A 136 -8.40 -13.25 -0.15
N ASP A 137 -8.29 -12.31 -1.10
CA ASP A 137 -7.75 -12.54 -2.44
C ASP A 137 -6.21 -12.71 -2.45
N LEU A 138 -5.50 -11.86 -1.69
CA LEU A 138 -4.03 -11.81 -1.72
C LEU A 138 -3.36 -12.76 -0.72
N ALA A 139 -3.98 -13.00 0.44
CA ALA A 139 -3.41 -13.77 1.55
C ALA A 139 -4.32 -14.92 2.02
N GLY A 140 -5.62 -14.90 1.69
CA GLY A 140 -6.61 -15.90 2.11
C GLY A 140 -6.76 -17.11 1.18
N GLY A 141 -6.05 -17.14 0.05
CA GLY A 141 -6.09 -18.23 -0.93
C GLY A 141 -5.16 -19.39 -0.58
N ASP A 142 -5.71 -20.45 0.04
CA ASP A 142 -5.14 -21.80 0.05
C ASP A 142 -5.78 -22.65 -1.07
#